data_AF-H0SG72-F1
#
_entry.id   AF-H0SG72-F1
#
_cell.length_a   1.000
_cell.length_b   1.000
_cell.length_c   1.000
_cell.angle_alpha   90.00
_cell.angle_beta   90.00
_cell.angle_gamma   90.00
#
_symmetry.space_group_name_H-M   'P 1'
#
loop_
_entity.id
_entity.type
_entity.pdbx_description
1 polymer ?
#
loop_
_entity_poly.entity_id
_entity_poly.type
_entity_poly.pdbx_seq_one_letter_code
_entity_poly.pdbx_strand_id
1 'polypeptide(L)'
;MTRFRPKYITFDCHGTLIHFQMAESARDIYGAQLSEPRMLEFIPNFAAYRPDEVMKHWQPFATVVHNALERTCKRNGVAFRPEDPRNIYERNPSWGPRPDVPEGLAKVAKEIPLVAGAASCAAMLMKAASG
;
A
#
# COMPACT_ATOMS: atom_id res chain seq x y z
N MET A 1 35.84 18.64 -12.22
CA MET A 1 34.89 17.60 -11.76
C MET A 1 33.52 17.90 -12.35
N THR A 2 32.93 16.98 -13.11
CA THR A 2 31.53 17.09 -13.54
C THR A 2 30.62 16.83 -12.35
N ARG A 3 29.76 17.81 -12.02
CA ARG A 3 28.75 17.67 -10.95
C ARG A 3 27.65 16.74 -11.45
N PHE A 4 27.43 15.62 -10.76
CA PHE A 4 26.36 14.69 -11.09
C PHE A 4 25.00 15.36 -10.87
N ARG A 5 24.13 15.34 -11.90
CA ARG A 5 22.72 15.74 -11.80
C ARG A 5 21.85 14.63 -12.42
N PRO A 6 20.93 14.02 -11.65
CA PRO A 6 19.99 13.05 -12.20
C PRO A 6 19.11 13.68 -13.29
N LYS A 7 18.82 12.93 -14.35
CA LYS A 7 17.91 13.37 -15.41
C LYS A 7 16.45 13.26 -15.01
N TYR A 8 16.12 12.27 -14.19
CA TYR A 8 14.78 11.96 -13.70
C TYR A 8 14.86 11.36 -12.30
N ILE A 9 13.79 11.54 -11.52
CA ILE A 9 13.55 10.80 -10.29
C ILE A 9 12.23 10.03 -10.45
N THR A 10 12.26 8.73 -10.15
CA THR A 10 11.06 7.91 -10.00
C THR A 10 10.91 7.52 -8.54
N PHE A 11 9.68 7.39 -8.10
CA PHE A 11 9.35 6.91 -6.76
C PHE A 11 8.55 5.62 -6.85
N ASP A 12 8.79 4.74 -5.88
CA ASP A 12 7.84 3.69 -5.57
C ASP A 12 6.51 4.28 -5.07
N CYS A 13 5.43 3.51 -5.18
CA CYS A 13 4.09 3.95 -4.82
C CYS A 13 3.68 3.54 -3.41
N HIS A 14 3.42 2.25 -3.20
CA HIS A 14 2.74 1.74 -2.01
C HIS A 14 3.68 1.69 -0.81
N GLY A 15 3.43 2.56 0.17
CA GLY A 15 4.27 2.69 1.37
C GLY A 15 5.36 3.76 1.24
N THR A 16 5.61 4.24 0.02
CA THR A 16 6.50 5.38 -0.25
C THR A 16 5.68 6.66 -0.43
N LEU A 17 4.94 6.75 -1.53
CA LEU A 17 4.12 7.91 -1.88
C LEU A 17 2.70 7.81 -1.31
N ILE A 18 2.08 6.63 -1.46
CA ILE A 18 0.73 6.32 -1.01
C ILE A 18 0.80 5.70 0.38
N HIS A 19 -0.10 6.13 1.27
CA HIS A 19 -0.28 5.46 2.56
C HIS A 19 -0.90 4.08 2.33
N PHE A 20 -0.14 3.01 2.59
CA PHE A 20 -0.53 1.65 2.25
C PHE A 20 -1.51 1.05 3.28
N GLN A 21 -2.78 1.44 3.16
CA GLN A 21 -3.84 1.28 4.18
C GLN A 21 -4.40 -0.13 4.37
N MET A 22 -3.54 -1.14 4.36
CA MET A 22 -3.97 -2.54 4.48
C MET A 22 -4.35 -2.92 5.91
N ALA A 23 -3.67 -2.32 6.89
CA ALA A 23 -3.99 -2.52 8.31
C ALA A 23 -5.33 -1.85 8.67
N GLU A 24 -5.54 -0.63 8.19
CA GLU A 24 -6.76 0.16 8.34
C GLU A 24 -7.93 -0.54 7.66
N SER A 25 -7.75 -1.00 6.42
CA SER A 25 -8.80 -1.74 5.71
C SER A 25 -9.17 -3.05 6.41
N ALA A 26 -8.19 -3.77 6.96
CA ALA A 26 -8.47 -4.96 7.77
C ALA A 26 -9.20 -4.60 9.08
N ARG A 27 -8.83 -3.50 9.73
CA ARG A 27 -9.47 -3.01 10.96
C ARG A 27 -10.91 -2.58 10.71
N ASP A 28 -11.22 -1.94 9.58
CA ASP A 28 -12.60 -1.60 9.22
C ASP A 28 -13.49 -2.83 9.05
N ILE A 29 -12.93 -3.93 8.55
CA ILE A 29 -13.68 -5.16 8.26
C ILE A 29 -13.84 -6.05 9.51
N TYR A 30 -12.78 -6.20 10.31
CA TYR A 30 -12.76 -7.13 11.44
C TYR A 30 -12.84 -6.46 12.82
N GLY A 31 -12.68 -5.14 12.91
CA GLY A 31 -12.63 -4.42 14.18
C GLY A 31 -13.92 -4.46 14.99
N ALA A 32 -15.07 -4.67 14.33
CA ALA A 32 -16.35 -4.90 15.03
C ALA A 32 -16.45 -6.32 15.64
N GLN A 33 -15.70 -7.28 15.13
CA GLN A 33 -15.71 -8.69 15.58
C GLN A 33 -14.57 -8.99 16.57
N LEU A 34 -13.45 -8.28 16.47
CA LEU A 34 -12.25 -8.50 17.26
C LEU A 34 -12.13 -7.46 18.36
N SER A 35 -11.79 -7.90 19.58
CA SER A 35 -11.31 -6.99 20.61
C SER A 35 -9.98 -6.35 20.19
N GLU A 36 -9.65 -5.20 20.77
CA GLU A 36 -8.41 -4.48 20.44
C GLU A 36 -7.15 -5.36 20.53
N PRO A 37 -6.95 -6.18 21.60
CA PRO A 37 -5.78 -7.07 21.65
C PRO A 37 -5.72 -8.07 20.50
N ARG A 38 -6.87 -8.63 20.07
CA ARG A 38 -6.93 -9.55 18.93
C ARG A 38 -6.69 -8.84 17.61
N MET A 39 -7.15 -7.60 17.47
CA MET A 39 -6.88 -6.78 16.27
C MET A 39 -5.39 -6.44 16.16
N LEU A 40 -4.74 -6.13 17.28
CA LEU A 40 -3.29 -5.88 17.36
C LEU A 40 -2.45 -7.13 17.06
N GLU A 41 -2.99 -8.34 17.23
CA GLU A 41 -2.36 -9.59 16.75
C GLU A 41 -2.69 -9.89 15.28
N PHE A 42 -3.92 -9.59 14.84
CA PHE A 42 -4.38 -9.84 13.48
C PHE A 42 -3.60 -9.05 12.43
N ILE A 43 -3.35 -7.75 12.66
CA ILE A 43 -2.67 -6.86 11.71
C ILE A 43 -1.23 -7.34 11.41
N PRO A 44 -0.37 -7.63 12.40
CA PRO A 44 0.96 -8.17 12.14
C PRO A 44 0.95 -9.50 11.39
N ASN A 45 0.01 -10.40 11.69
CA ASN A 45 -0.14 -11.66 10.97
C ASN A 45 -0.46 -11.41 9.48
N PHE A 46 -1.40 -10.50 9.19
CA PHE A 46 -1.72 -10.13 7.82
C PHE A 46 -0.56 -9.41 7.12
N ALA A 47 0.21 -8.60 7.84
CA ALA A 47 1.41 -7.98 7.31
C ALA A 47 2.50 -9.01 6.98
N ALA A 48 2.71 -10.03 7.81
CA ALA A 48 3.71 -11.07 7.62
C ALA A 48 3.37 -12.07 6.51
N TYR A 49 2.09 -12.40 6.33
CA TYR A 49 1.71 -13.37 5.30
C TYR A 49 1.71 -12.82 3.88
N ARG A 50 1.63 -11.50 3.69
CA ARG A 50 1.75 -10.90 2.34
C ARG A 50 3.13 -11.13 1.70
N PRO A 51 4.27 -10.84 2.35
CA PRO A 51 5.58 -11.17 1.78
C PRO A 51 5.79 -12.67 1.60
N ASP A 52 5.27 -13.53 2.51
CA ASP A 52 5.31 -14.99 2.31
C ASP A 52 4.64 -15.41 0.99
N GLU A 53 3.49 -14.82 0.64
CA GLU A 53 2.79 -15.10 -0.62
C GLU A 53 3.56 -14.55 -1.83
N VAL A 54 4.20 -13.40 -1.71
CA VAL A 54 5.02 -12.80 -2.78
C VAL A 54 6.24 -13.67 -3.12
N MET A 55 6.79 -14.40 -2.15
CA MET A 55 7.95 -15.29 -2.35
C MET A 55 7.63 -16.61 -3.07
N LYS A 56 6.35 -16.88 -3.37
CA LYS A 56 5.94 -18.06 -4.14
C LYS A 56 6.10 -17.83 -5.65
N HIS A 57 5.65 -18.79 -6.46
CA HIS A 57 5.48 -18.57 -7.90
C HIS A 57 4.65 -17.30 -8.15
N TRP A 58 4.98 -16.60 -9.25
CA TRP A 58 4.31 -15.35 -9.60
C TRP A 58 2.78 -15.51 -9.57
N GLN A 59 2.12 -14.55 -8.92
CA GLN A 59 0.68 -14.48 -8.81
C GLN A 59 0.23 -13.00 -8.78
N PRO A 60 -0.98 -12.68 -9.24
CA PRO A 60 -1.53 -11.34 -9.14
C PRO A 60 -1.56 -10.84 -7.69
N PHE A 61 -1.36 -9.53 -7.49
CA PHE A 61 -1.34 -8.96 -6.14
C PHE A 61 -2.68 -9.13 -5.39
N ALA A 62 -3.82 -9.15 -6.10
CA ALA A 62 -5.11 -9.47 -5.50
C ALA A 62 -5.13 -10.90 -4.91
N THR A 63 -4.47 -11.86 -5.56
CA THR A 63 -4.32 -13.24 -5.06
C THR A 63 -3.40 -13.29 -3.84
N VAL A 64 -2.32 -12.50 -3.82
CA VAL A 64 -1.46 -12.32 -2.63
C VAL A 64 -2.28 -11.83 -1.45
N VAL A 65 -3.10 -10.80 -1.63
CA VAL A 65 -3.97 -10.24 -0.58
C VAL A 65 -4.99 -11.27 -0.09
N HIS A 66 -5.64 -11.99 -1.02
CA HIS A 66 -6.58 -13.05 -0.71
C HIS A 66 -5.95 -14.14 0.17
N ASN A 67 -4.87 -14.75 -0.31
CA ASN A 67 -4.23 -15.88 0.38
C ASN A 67 -3.65 -15.45 1.74
N ALA A 68 -3.06 -14.26 1.82
CA ALA A 68 -2.56 -13.73 3.07
C ALA A 68 -3.68 -13.48 4.09
N LEU A 69 -4.84 -12.97 3.66
CA LEU A 69 -5.96 -12.73 4.55
C LEU A 69 -6.60 -14.03 5.02
N GLU A 70 -6.80 -15.01 4.13
CA GLU A 70 -7.30 -16.33 4.49
C GLU A 70 -6.40 -17.01 5.54
N ARG A 71 -5.08 -16.97 5.35
CA ARG A 71 -4.10 -17.49 6.33
C ARG A 71 -4.16 -16.73 7.65
N THR A 72 -4.37 -15.42 7.61
CA THR A 72 -4.57 -14.59 8.82
C THR A 72 -5.81 -15.04 9.57
N CYS A 73 -6.96 -15.13 8.89
CA CYS A 73 -8.22 -15.54 9.49
C CYS A 73 -8.10 -16.93 10.14
N LYS A 74 -7.52 -17.90 9.42
CA LYS A 74 -7.26 -19.24 9.94
C LYS A 74 -6.39 -19.24 11.20
N ARG A 75 -5.29 -18.47 11.21
CA ARG A 75 -4.39 -18.37 12.37
C ARG A 75 -5.06 -17.77 13.61
N ASN A 76 -5.95 -16.80 13.40
CA ASN A 76 -6.54 -16.00 14.48
C ASN A 76 -7.92 -16.53 14.91
N GLY A 77 -8.38 -17.67 14.36
CA GLY A 77 -9.70 -18.24 14.65
C GLY A 77 -10.84 -17.30 14.24
N VAL A 78 -10.72 -16.64 13.09
CA VAL A 78 -11.70 -15.70 12.53
C VAL A 78 -12.33 -16.33 11.30
N ALA A 79 -13.65 -16.15 11.13
CA ALA A 79 -14.35 -16.59 9.93
C ALA A 79 -13.80 -15.83 8.71
N PHE A 80 -13.34 -16.57 7.71
CA PHE A 80 -12.92 -16.01 6.44
C PHE A 80 -14.11 -15.83 5.50
N ARG A 81 -14.22 -14.66 4.88
CA ARG A 81 -15.20 -14.38 3.83
C ARG A 81 -14.47 -13.99 2.54
N PRO A 82 -14.68 -14.69 1.40
CA PRO A 82 -13.97 -14.42 0.14
C PRO A 82 -14.11 -13.00 -0.42
N GLU A 83 -15.16 -12.27 -0.03
CA GLU A 83 -15.40 -10.88 -0.39
C GLU A 83 -14.51 -9.88 0.37
N ASP A 84 -14.06 -10.21 1.58
CA ASP A 84 -13.23 -9.31 2.40
C ASP A 84 -11.90 -8.93 1.72
N PRO A 85 -11.08 -9.87 1.19
CA PRO A 85 -9.81 -9.49 0.55
C PRO A 85 -10.02 -8.70 -0.73
N ARG A 86 -11.13 -8.95 -1.45
CA ARG A 86 -11.52 -8.16 -2.63
C ARG A 86 -11.85 -6.73 -2.22
N ASN A 87 -12.65 -6.55 -1.17
CA ASN A 87 -12.99 -5.23 -0.62
C ASN A 87 -11.74 -4.46 -0.17
N ILE A 88 -10.75 -5.13 0.42
CA ILE A 88 -9.46 -4.51 0.77
C ILE A 88 -8.70 -4.07 -0.50
N TYR A 89 -8.59 -4.94 -1.50
CA TYR A 89 -7.84 -4.66 -2.73
C TYR A 89 -8.47 -3.52 -3.55
N GLU A 90 -9.80 -3.51 -3.68
CA GLU A 90 -10.52 -2.50 -4.47
C GLU A 90 -10.50 -1.10 -3.85
N ARG A 91 -10.13 -0.97 -2.56
CA ARG A 91 -9.89 0.34 -1.92
C ARG A 91 -8.57 1.00 -2.33
N ASN A 92 -7.65 0.27 -2.95
CA ASN A 92 -6.32 0.79 -3.32
C ASN A 92 -6.36 2.16 -4.06
N PRO A 93 -7.24 2.41 -5.04
CA PRO A 93 -7.31 3.70 -5.72
C PRO A 93 -7.70 4.89 -4.84
N SER A 94 -8.35 4.65 -3.69
CA SER A 94 -8.75 5.71 -2.75
C SER A 94 -7.69 6.02 -1.68
N TRP A 95 -6.61 5.23 -1.61
CA TRP A 95 -5.56 5.46 -0.64
C TRP A 95 -4.79 6.73 -0.98
N GLY A 96 -4.97 7.74 -0.14
CA GLY A 96 -4.32 9.03 -0.28
C GLY A 96 -2.81 8.98 -0.04
N PRO A 97 -2.11 10.07 -0.37
CA PRO A 97 -0.69 10.18 -0.12
C PRO A 97 -0.39 10.28 1.37
N ARG A 98 0.85 10.01 1.76
CA ARG A 98 1.29 10.40 3.11
C ARG A 98 1.26 11.94 3.26
N PRO A 99 0.97 12.48 4.46
CA PRO A 99 0.77 13.92 4.65
C PRO A 99 1.94 14.81 4.19
N ASP A 100 3.17 14.32 4.34
CA ASP A 100 4.41 15.03 4.02
C ASP A 100 4.81 14.95 2.53
N VAL A 101 4.25 13.99 1.79
CA VAL A 101 4.64 13.70 0.41
C VAL A 101 4.32 14.86 -0.56
N PRO A 102 3.12 15.49 -0.56
CA PRO A 102 2.83 16.56 -1.51
C PRO A 102 3.80 17.74 -1.42
N GLU A 103 4.15 18.18 -0.21
CA GLU A 103 5.09 19.29 -0.01
C GLU A 103 6.52 18.90 -0.42
N GLY A 104 6.95 17.67 -0.08
CA GLY A 104 8.25 17.14 -0.49
C GLY A 104 8.40 17.08 -2.01
N LEU A 105 7.40 16.53 -2.71
CA LEU A 105 7.43 16.43 -4.18
C LEU A 105 7.45 17.80 -4.85
N ALA A 106 6.70 18.79 -4.34
CA ALA A 106 6.69 20.15 -4.90
C ALA A 106 8.07 20.84 -4.82
N LYS A 107 8.87 20.55 -3.79
CA LYS A 107 10.25 21.07 -3.68
C LYS A 107 11.19 20.40 -4.69
N VAL A 108 11.11 19.08 -4.83
CA VAL A 108 11.99 18.31 -5.71
C VAL A 108 11.65 18.52 -7.19
N ALA A 109 10.36 18.68 -7.53
CA ALA A 109 9.89 18.89 -8.88
C ALA A 109 10.44 20.16 -9.54
N LYS A 110 10.78 21.19 -8.75
CA LYS A 110 11.43 22.43 -9.22
C LYS A 110 12.84 22.18 -9.76
N GLU A 111 13.49 21.12 -9.29
CA GLU A 111 14.86 20.80 -9.63
C GLU A 111 14.93 19.70 -10.68
N ILE A 112 14.23 18.59 -10.47
CA ILE A 112 14.40 17.39 -11.28
C ILE A 112 13.02 16.89 -11.74
N PRO A 113 12.85 16.55 -13.03
CA PRO A 113 11.60 15.97 -13.51
C PRO A 113 11.25 14.67 -12.77
N LEU A 114 9.99 14.60 -12.33
CA LEU A 114 9.46 13.45 -11.61
C LEU A 114 8.70 12.52 -12.56
N VAL A 115 8.90 11.21 -12.41
CA VAL A 115 8.27 10.17 -13.25
C VAL A 115 7.47 9.21 -12.37
N ALA A 116 6.25 8.89 -12.80
CA ALA A 116 5.40 7.91 -12.14
C ALA A 116 5.68 6.49 -12.67
N GLY A 117 6.05 5.57 -11.78
CA GLY A 117 6.21 4.15 -12.10
C GLY A 117 4.89 3.34 -12.11
N ALA A 118 3.81 3.90 -11.56
CA ALA A 118 2.50 3.26 -11.54
C ALA A 118 1.35 4.27 -11.62
N ALA A 119 0.21 3.85 -12.17
CA ALA A 119 -0.97 4.67 -12.37
C ALA A 119 -1.53 5.25 -11.04
N SER A 120 -1.41 4.50 -9.95
CA SER A 120 -1.90 4.91 -8.62
C SER A 120 -1.24 6.20 -8.10
N CYS A 121 0.01 6.50 -8.50
CA CYS A 121 0.71 7.74 -8.10
C CYS A 121 0.80 8.79 -9.20
N ALA A 122 0.37 8.47 -10.43
CA ALA A 122 0.51 9.36 -11.57
C ALA A 122 -0.17 10.72 -11.31
N ALA A 123 -1.40 10.70 -10.79
CA ALA A 123 -2.13 11.93 -10.49
C ALA A 123 -1.41 12.85 -9.48
N MET A 124 -0.72 12.27 -8.48
CA MET A 124 0.00 13.06 -7.49
C MET A 124 1.29 13.67 -8.06
N LEU A 125 2.06 12.89 -8.82
CA LEU A 125 3.31 13.37 -9.42
C LEU A 125 3.05 14.45 -10.48
N MET A 126 1.96 14.32 -11.24
CA MET A 126 1.52 15.34 -12.20
C MET A 126 1.12 16.66 -11.51
N LYS A 127 0.43 16.58 -10.36
CA LYS A 127 0.12 17.77 -9.53
C LYS A 127 1.38 18.44 -8.99
N ALA A 128 2.36 17.67 -8.53
CA ALA A 128 3.61 18.22 -8.01
C ALA A 128 4.45 18.91 -9.10
N ALA A 129 4.36 18.45 -10.36
CA ALA A 129 5.10 19.02 -11.49
C ALA A 129 4.45 20.29 -12.09
N SER A 130 3.24 20.64 -11.67
CA SER A 130 2.45 21.76 -12.24
C SER A 130 2.38 23.01 -11.34
N GLY A 131 3.03 23.01 -10.17
CA GLY A 131 3.10 24.15 -9.24
C GLY A 131 4.53 24.62 -8.99
#